data_AF-K0T3C2-F1
#
_entry.id   AF-K0T3C2-F1
#
_cell.length_a   1.000
_cell.length_b   1.000
_cell.length_c   1.000
_cell.angle_alpha   90.00
_cell.angle_beta   90.00
_cell.angle_gamma   90.00
#
_symmetry.space_group_name_H-M   'P 1'
#
loop_
_entity.id
_entity.type
_entity.pdbx_description
1 polymer ?
#
loop_
_entity_poly.entity_id
_entity_poly.type
_entity_poly.pdbx_seq_one_letter_code
_entity_poly.pdbx_strand_id
1 'polypeptide(L)'
;MVDGMGGLDGKEYKQFCSLSCQAFNVLRKSAGLVLNLLHLMSDAGIEDLSNHPSADAVGVIAKVEERFRLDLTDEQAEVFFVGLINESLSALAPRVMEVFHQLSVARR
;
A
#
# COMPACT_ATOMS: atom_id res chain seq x y z
N MET A 1 14.72 5.11 0.43
CA MET A 1 14.53 3.63 0.39
C MET A 1 14.88 3.06 -0.98
N VAL A 2 14.31 3.59 -2.08
CA VAL A 2 14.60 3.14 -3.46
C VAL A 2 16.07 3.31 -3.84
N ASP A 3 16.70 4.41 -3.42
CA ASP A 3 18.15 4.62 -3.64
C ASP A 3 19.00 3.53 -2.97
N GLY A 4 18.54 3.00 -1.83
CA GLY A 4 19.19 1.88 -1.15
C GLY A 4 19.02 0.53 -1.87
N MET A 5 18.08 0.43 -2.81
CA MET A 5 17.87 -0.75 -3.67
C MET A 5 18.56 -0.61 -5.04
N GLY A 6 19.41 0.40 -5.22
CA GLY A 6 20.12 0.66 -6.47
C GLY A 6 19.34 1.52 -7.46
N GLY A 7 18.33 2.27 -7.00
CA GLY A 7 17.51 3.14 -7.86
C GLY A 7 16.44 2.39 -8.66
N LEU A 8 15.67 3.13 -9.47
CA LEU A 8 14.54 2.58 -10.24
C LEU A 8 14.96 1.53 -11.28
N ASP A 9 16.18 1.63 -11.80
CA ASP A 9 16.74 0.66 -12.73
C ASP A 9 17.49 -0.49 -12.05
N GLY A 10 17.66 -0.40 -10.72
CA GLY A 10 18.33 -1.40 -9.91
C GLY A 10 17.65 -2.76 -10.00
N LYS A 11 18.46 -3.82 -10.10
CA LYS A 11 17.97 -5.21 -10.09
C LYS A 11 17.12 -5.50 -8.84
N GLU A 12 17.57 -5.02 -7.69
CA GLU A 12 16.90 -5.26 -6.41
C GLU A 12 15.56 -4.53 -6.33
N TYR A 13 15.43 -3.33 -6.92
CA TYR A 13 14.14 -2.64 -7.02
C TYR A 13 13.15 -3.42 -7.91
N LYS A 14 13.59 -3.95 -9.05
CA LYS A 14 12.75 -4.79 -9.92
C LYS A 14 12.31 -6.07 -9.20
N GLN A 15 13.22 -6.68 -8.44
CA GLN A 15 12.90 -7.85 -7.61
C GLN A 15 11.92 -7.50 -6.49
N PHE A 16 12.07 -6.36 -5.83
CA PHE A 16 11.12 -5.85 -4.84
C PHE A 16 9.72 -5.70 -5.44
N CYS A 17 9.58 -5.09 -6.62
CA CYS A 17 8.29 -4.94 -7.29
C CYS A 17 7.64 -6.31 -7.56
N SER A 18 8.41 -7.25 -8.13
CA SER A 18 7.92 -8.60 -8.40
C SER A 18 7.47 -9.34 -7.14
N LEU A 19 8.29 -9.31 -6.08
CA LEU A 19 7.95 -9.96 -4.80
C LEU A 19 6.73 -9.33 -4.15
N SER A 20 6.58 -8.01 -4.23
CA SER A 20 5.44 -7.29 -3.65
C SER A 20 4.14 -7.63 -4.37
N CYS A 21 4.17 -7.72 -5.71
CA CYS A 21 3.04 -8.19 -6.51
C CYS A 21 2.64 -9.63 -6.17
N GLN A 22 3.62 -10.53 -6.07
CA GLN A 22 3.38 -11.92 -5.67
C GLN A 22 2.77 -12.01 -4.26
N ALA A 23 3.32 -11.27 -3.31
CA ALA A 23 2.79 -11.22 -1.94
C ALA A 23 1.35 -10.68 -1.92
N PHE A 24 1.05 -9.64 -2.71
CA PHE A 24 -0.30 -9.12 -2.83
C PHE A 24 -1.29 -10.19 -3.34
N ASN A 25 -0.92 -10.93 -4.38
CA ASN A 25 -1.75 -12.03 -4.91
C ASN A 25 -1.92 -13.18 -3.92
N VAL A 26 -0.88 -13.54 -3.15
CA VAL A 26 -1.01 -14.53 -2.08
C VAL A 26 -1.99 -14.05 -1.00
N LEU A 27 -1.85 -12.80 -0.54
CA LEU A 27 -2.73 -12.23 0.46
C LEU A 27 -4.19 -12.18 -0.01
N ARG A 28 -4.43 -11.77 -1.26
CA ARG A 28 -5.76 -11.77 -1.91
C ARG A 28 -6.42 -13.14 -1.89
N LYS A 29 -5.67 -14.20 -2.19
CA LYS A 29 -6.16 -15.59 -2.15
C LYS A 29 -6.58 -16.02 -0.75
N SER A 30 -5.97 -15.45 0.29
CA SER A 30 -6.29 -15.67 1.70
C SER A 30 -7.22 -14.62 2.32
N ALA A 31 -7.76 -13.67 1.55
CA ALA A 31 -8.47 -12.51 2.08
C ALA A 31 -9.66 -12.90 2.98
N GLY A 32 -10.41 -13.95 2.63
CA GLY A 32 -11.54 -14.40 3.43
C GLY A 32 -11.16 -14.79 4.87
N LEU A 33 -9.99 -15.43 5.08
CA LEU A 33 -9.51 -15.77 6.42
C LEU A 33 -9.18 -14.51 7.22
N VAL A 34 -8.52 -13.54 6.58
CA VAL A 34 -8.15 -12.26 7.21
C VAL A 34 -9.40 -11.48 7.60
N LEU A 35 -10.38 -11.38 6.71
CA LEU A 35 -11.64 -10.68 6.96
C LEU A 35 -12.44 -11.35 8.07
N ASN A 36 -12.53 -12.68 8.09
CA ASN A 36 -13.19 -13.42 9.16
C ASN A 36 -12.52 -13.17 10.52
N LEU A 37 -11.19 -13.13 10.57
CA LEU A 37 -10.46 -12.80 11.79
C LEU A 37 -10.80 -11.38 12.26
N LEU A 38 -10.80 -10.39 11.36
CA LEU A 38 -11.15 -9.01 11.69
C LEU A 38 -12.59 -8.88 12.18
N HIS A 39 -13.53 -9.64 11.60
CA HIS A 39 -14.90 -9.71 12.09
C HIS A 39 -15.00 -10.28 13.50
N LEU A 40 -14.13 -11.22 13.89
CA LEU A 40 -14.09 -11.72 15.28
C LEU A 40 -13.44 -10.71 16.24
N MET A 41 -12.66 -9.76 15.72
CA MET A 41 -11.98 -8.74 16.50
C MET A 41 -12.80 -7.45 16.66
N SER A 42 -14.00 -7.35 16.08
CA SER A 42 -14.87 -6.15 16.14
C SER A 42 -15.13 -5.67 17.57
N ASP A 43 -15.24 -6.60 18.52
CA ASP A 43 -15.56 -6.32 19.91
C ASP A 43 -14.32 -6.36 20.83
N ALA A 44 -13.12 -6.43 20.26
CA ALA A 44 -11.86 -6.52 21.02
C ALA A 44 -11.40 -5.16 21.60
N GLY A 45 -12.14 -4.07 21.37
CA GLY A 45 -11.82 -2.73 21.86
C GLY A 45 -10.65 -2.05 21.15
N ILE A 46 -10.36 -2.43 19.90
CA ILE A 46 -9.33 -1.78 19.08
C ILE A 46 -9.88 -0.44 18.58
N GLU A 47 -9.30 0.67 19.04
CA GLU A 47 -9.79 2.04 18.76
C GLU A 47 -10.04 2.30 17.26
N ASP A 48 -9.09 1.96 16.39
CA ASP A 48 -9.23 2.16 14.93
C ASP A 48 -10.31 1.26 14.29
N LEU A 49 -10.70 0.17 14.94
CA LEU A 49 -11.73 -0.76 14.49
C LEU A 49 -13.10 -0.45 15.13
N SER A 50 -13.12 0.10 16.34
CA SER A 50 -14.33 0.24 17.16
C SER A 50 -14.83 1.68 17.32
N ASN A 51 -13.97 2.70 17.16
CA ASN A 51 -14.25 4.08 17.56
C ASN A 51 -14.31 5.09 16.40
N HIS A 52 -14.75 4.67 15.20
CA HIS A 52 -15.06 5.64 14.14
C HIS A 52 -16.51 6.15 14.26
N PRO A 53 -16.75 7.45 14.58
CA PRO A 53 -18.11 8.00 14.72
C PRO A 53 -18.95 7.99 13.43
N SER A 54 -18.34 7.64 12.29
CA SER A 54 -18.96 7.56 10.97
C SER A 54 -18.94 6.16 10.33
N ALA A 55 -18.29 5.17 10.97
CA ALA A 55 -18.18 3.81 10.46
C ALA A 55 -18.05 2.82 11.64
N ASP A 56 -18.95 1.85 11.70
CA ASP A 56 -18.84 0.70 12.58
C ASP A 56 -17.69 -0.21 12.16
N ALA A 57 -17.33 -1.19 13.01
CA ALA A 57 -16.30 -2.19 12.67
C ALA A 57 -16.58 -2.87 11.32
N VAL A 58 -17.85 -3.02 10.95
CA VAL A 58 -18.29 -3.55 9.65
C VAL A 58 -17.83 -2.63 8.50
N GLY A 59 -18.02 -1.32 8.59
CA GLY A 59 -17.56 -0.35 7.59
C GLY A 59 -16.03 -0.33 7.43
N VAL A 60 -15.28 -0.45 8.52
CA VAL A 60 -13.81 -0.53 8.48
C VAL A 60 -13.36 -1.82 7.77
N ILE A 61 -13.96 -2.96 8.12
CA ILE A 61 -13.66 -4.25 7.50
C ILE A 61 -14.03 -4.25 6.01
N ALA A 62 -15.17 -3.66 5.64
CA ALA A 62 -15.56 -3.48 4.24
C ALA A 62 -14.53 -2.66 3.45
N LYS A 63 -13.93 -1.64 4.09
CA LYS A 63 -12.84 -0.88 3.47
C LYS A 63 -11.59 -1.73 3.26
N VAL A 64 -11.25 -2.61 4.21
CA VAL A 64 -10.14 -3.57 4.07
C VAL A 64 -10.40 -4.54 2.92
N GLU A 65 -11.62 -5.07 2.79
CA GLU A 65 -12.04 -5.91 1.67
C GLU A 65 -11.89 -5.19 0.33
N GLU A 66 -12.32 -3.93 0.24
CA GLU A 66 -12.15 -3.10 -0.96
C GLU A 66 -10.66 -2.96 -1.34
N ARG A 67 -9.76 -2.83 -0.35
CA ARG A 67 -8.31 -2.73 -0.59
C ARG A 67 -7.69 -4.02 -1.13
N PHE A 68 -8.27 -5.18 -0.83
CA PHE A 68 -7.83 -6.44 -1.44
C PHE A 68 -8.13 -6.50 -2.93
N ARG A 69 -9.08 -5.70 -3.45
CA ARG A 69 -9.41 -5.64 -4.88
C ARG A 69 -9.81 -6.98 -5.48
N LEU A 70 -10.60 -7.76 -4.74
CA LEU A 70 -11.02 -9.12 -5.13
C LEU A 70 -11.77 -9.17 -6.48
N ASP A 71 -12.16 -8.02 -7.02
CA ASP A 71 -12.71 -7.81 -8.36
C ASP A 71 -11.73 -8.09 -9.51
N LEU A 72 -10.42 -8.01 -9.27
CA LEU A 72 -9.38 -8.14 -10.29
C LEU A 72 -8.90 -9.58 -10.50
N THR A 73 -8.39 -9.92 -11.69
CA THR A 73 -7.58 -11.13 -11.88
C THR A 73 -6.18 -10.97 -11.27
N ASP A 74 -5.44 -12.07 -11.13
CA ASP A 74 -4.06 -12.04 -10.62
C ASP A 74 -3.19 -11.07 -11.45
N GLU A 75 -3.28 -11.10 -12.79
CA GLU A 75 -2.50 -10.22 -13.68
C GLU A 75 -2.93 -8.75 -13.56
N GLN A 76 -4.24 -8.49 -13.47
CA GLN A 76 -4.75 -7.14 -13.29
C GLN A 76 -4.35 -6.55 -11.94
N ALA A 77 -4.31 -7.39 -10.90
CA ALA A 77 -3.87 -7.02 -9.57
C ALA A 77 -2.38 -6.67 -9.54
N GLU A 78 -1.54 -7.37 -10.30
CA GLU A 78 -0.11 -7.00 -10.44
C GLU A 78 0.05 -5.62 -11.09
N VAL A 79 -0.64 -5.36 -12.20
CA VAL A 79 -0.61 -4.05 -12.87
C VAL A 79 -1.10 -2.94 -11.95
N PHE A 80 -2.21 -3.18 -11.24
CA PHE A 80 -2.74 -2.24 -10.24
C PHE A 80 -1.72 -1.95 -9.14
N PHE A 81 -1.10 -2.98 -8.58
CA PHE A 81 -0.16 -2.84 -7.46
C PHE A 81 1.14 -2.15 -7.89
N VAL A 82 1.66 -2.44 -9.09
CA VAL A 82 2.78 -1.70 -9.68
C VAL A 82 2.41 -0.23 -9.88
N GLY A 83 1.18 0.06 -10.31
CA GLY A 83 0.65 1.42 -10.41
C GLY A 83 0.75 2.19 -9.08
N LEU A 84 0.30 1.56 -7.99
CA LEU A 84 0.39 2.15 -6.64
C LEU A 84 1.83 2.39 -6.19
N ILE A 85 2.74 1.46 -6.48
CA ILE A 85 4.17 1.63 -6.18
C ILE A 85 4.70 2.86 -6.91
N ASN A 86 4.40 3.00 -8.20
CA ASN A 86 4.86 4.13 -9.01
C ASN A 86 4.24 5.45 -8.55
N GLU A 87 2.95 5.48 -8.23
CA GLU A 87 2.28 6.67 -7.69
C GLU A 87 2.91 7.10 -6.37
N SER A 88 3.22 6.16 -5.49
CA SER A 88 3.91 6.43 -4.22
C SER A 88 5.30 7.02 -4.44
N LEU A 89 6.00 6.62 -5.49
CA LEU A 89 7.29 7.20 -5.88
C LEU A 89 7.15 8.59 -6.48
N SER A 90 6.18 8.79 -7.37
CA SER A 90 5.88 10.10 -7.96
C SER A 90 5.40 11.11 -6.92
N ALA A 91 4.71 10.68 -5.86
CA ALA A 91 4.34 11.54 -4.73
C ALA A 91 5.56 12.00 -3.89
N LEU A 92 6.65 11.24 -3.90
CA LEU A 92 7.91 11.62 -3.25
C LEU A 92 8.75 12.57 -4.12
N ALA A 93 8.61 12.52 -5.45
CA ALA A 93 9.36 13.36 -6.39
C ALA A 93 9.24 14.88 -6.11
N PRO A 94 8.05 15.47 -5.88
CA PRO A 94 7.93 16.89 -5.55
C PRO A 94 8.58 17.23 -4.20
N ARG A 95 8.56 16.33 -3.21
CA ARG A 95 9.24 16.54 -1.92
C ARG A 95 10.76 16.56 -2.06
N VAL A 96 11.30 15.67 -2.88
CA VAL A 96 12.73 15.66 -3.20
C VAL A 96 13.12 16.94 -3.95
N MET A 97 12.32 17.35 -4.94
CA MET A 97 12.55 18.59 -5.68
C MET A 97 12.45 19.83 -4.80
N GLU A 98 11.53 19.85 -3.82
CA GLU A 98 11.40 20.91 -2.82
C GLU A 98 12.63 21.00 -1.91
N VAL A 99 13.21 19.86 -1.49
CA VAL A 99 14.47 19.81 -0.73
C VAL A 99 15.64 20.31 -1.58
N PHE A 100 15.74 19.91 -2.85
CA PHE A 100 16.76 20.43 -3.76
C PHE A 100 16.59 21.93 -4.00
N HIS A 101 15.36 22.42 -4.16
CA HIS A 101 15.09 23.84 -4.31
C HIS A 101 15.49 24.62 -3.06
N GLN A 102 15.11 24.17 -1.87
CA GLN A 102 15.50 24.79 -0.59
C GLN A 102 17.01 24.79 -0.38
N LEU A 103 17.71 23.69 -0.68
CA LEU A 103 19.18 23.65 -0.63
C LEU A 103 19.83 24.59 -1.63
N SER A 104 19.25 24.76 -2.81
CA SER A 104 19.76 25.67 -3.85
C SER A 104 19.54 27.15 -3.47
N VAL A 105 18.40 27.45 -2.83
CA VAL A 105 18.06 28.81 -2.37
C VAL A 105 18.83 29.18 -1.09
N ALA A 106 19.07 28.22 -0.18
CA ALA A 106 19.87 28.43 1.04
C ALA A 106 21.39 28.58 0.77
N ARG A 107 21.85 28.25 -0.44
CA ARG A 107 23.25 28.39 -0.87
C ARG A 107 23.51 29.69 -1.65
N ARG A 108 22.56 30.63 -1.63
CA ARG A 108 22.65 32.00 -2.13
C ARG A 108 22.46 32.97 -0.98
#